data_AF-A0A1I3QJD0-F1
#
_entry.id   AF-A0A1I3QJD0-F1
#
_cell.length_a   1.000
_cell.length_b   1.000
_cell.length_c   1.000
_cell.angle_alpha   90.00
_cell.angle_beta   90.00
_cell.angle_gamma   90.00
#
_symmetry.space_group_name_H-M   'P 1'
#
loop_
_entity.id
_entity.type
_entity.pdbx_description
1 polymer ?
#
loop_
_entity_poly.entity_id
_entity_poly.type
_entity_poly.pdbx_seq_one_letter_code
_entity_poly.pdbx_strand_id
1 'polypeptide(L)'
;MKKIIQWLGFLFLILVAVLWLDYIIVEAKENRVSAAVSRAGGRMGSIPFWPIGAEYRITFPRALTVEQLNDVAKANSLRGSVGIAFVDCELSDEETRQTRQILHKCHVFRVQDGKWLRLSADHQK
;
A
#
# COMPACT_ATOMS: atom_id res chain seq x y z
N MET A 1 -9.13 -38.72 26.56
CA MET A 1 -7.84 -38.28 25.98
C MET A 1 -7.79 -38.37 24.45
N LYS A 2 -7.95 -39.55 23.82
CA LYS A 2 -7.90 -39.69 22.33
C LYS A 2 -8.84 -38.75 21.56
N LYS A 3 -10.11 -38.60 22.02
CA LYS A 3 -11.08 -37.69 21.40
C LYS A 3 -10.64 -36.22 21.46
N ILE A 4 -10.06 -35.78 22.59
CA ILE A 4 -9.57 -34.39 22.77
C ILE A 4 -8.40 -34.11 21.82
N ILE A 5 -7.49 -35.06 21.66
CA ILE A 5 -6.36 -34.96 20.72
C ILE A 5 -6.87 -34.87 19.27
N GLN A 6 -7.90 -35.64 18.91
CA GLN A 6 -8.54 -35.56 17.59
C GLN A 6 -9.19 -34.20 17.34
N TRP A 7 -9.92 -33.65 18.32
CA TRP A 7 -10.53 -32.33 18.22
C TRP A 7 -9.50 -31.21 18.09
N LEU A 8 -8.40 -31.28 18.85
CA LEU A 8 -7.29 -30.33 18.73
C LEU A 8 -6.61 -30.40 17.36
N GLY A 9 -6.38 -31.61 16.83
CA GLY A 9 -5.82 -31.79 15.49
C GLY A 9 -6.74 -31.24 14.39
N PHE A 10 -8.05 -31.42 14.54
CA PHE A 10 -9.04 -30.87 13.62
C PHE A 10 -9.08 -29.33 13.66
N LEU A 11 -9.07 -28.72 14.86
CA LEU A 11 -8.99 -27.27 15.02
C LEU A 11 -7.71 -26.69 14.42
N PHE A 12 -6.57 -27.38 14.61
CA PHE A 12 -5.31 -26.97 14.01
C PHE A 12 -5.36 -27.02 12.48
N LEU A 13 -5.93 -28.06 11.89
CA LEU A 13 -6.13 -28.16 10.44
C LEU A 13 -7.01 -27.03 9.89
N ILE A 14 -8.10 -26.69 10.59
CA ILE A 14 -8.95 -25.54 10.21
C ILE A 14 -8.15 -24.24 10.28
N LEU A 15 -7.38 -24.04 11.35
CA LEU A 15 -6.56 -22.83 11.50
C LEU A 15 -5.55 -22.69 10.35
N VAL A 16 -4.85 -23.77 10.00
CA VAL A 16 -3.91 -23.78 8.87
C VAL A 16 -4.63 -23.48 7.56
N ALA A 17 -5.81 -24.06 7.31
CA ALA A 17 -6.59 -23.79 6.11
C ALA A 17 -7.05 -22.33 6.02
N VAL A 18 -7.47 -21.73 7.13
CA VAL A 18 -7.87 -20.32 7.19
C VAL A 18 -6.68 -19.41 6.92
N LEU A 19 -5.52 -19.67 7.53
CA LEU A 19 -4.30 -18.91 7.29
C LEU A 19 -3.82 -19.02 5.84
N TRP A 20 -3.93 -20.20 5.25
CA TRP A 20 -3.58 -20.43 3.85
C TRP A 20 -4.48 -19.64 2.90
N LEU A 21 -5.80 -19.63 3.16
CA LEU A 21 -6.75 -18.84 2.39
C LEU A 21 -6.49 -17.33 2.52
N ASP A 22 -6.22 -16.85 3.73
CA ASP A 22 -5.87 -15.45 3.97
C ASP A 22 -4.60 -15.05 3.22
N TYR A 23 -3.57 -15.90 3.26
CA TYR A 23 -2.32 -15.69 2.53
C TYR A 23 -2.56 -15.50 1.02
N ILE A 24 -3.34 -16.39 0.39
CA ILE A 24 -3.65 -16.29 -1.05
C ILE A 24 -4.38 -14.97 -1.37
N ILE A 25 -5.34 -14.57 -0.54
CA ILE A 25 -6.11 -13.34 -0.75
C ILE A 25 -5.20 -12.11 -0.63
N VAL A 26 -4.28 -12.12 0.35
CA VAL A 26 -3.30 -11.06 0.56
C VAL A 26 -2.35 -10.99 -0.63
N GLU A 27 -1.76 -12.10 -1.05
CA GLU A 27 -0.82 -12.17 -2.18
C GLU A 27 -1.45 -11.68 -3.49
N ALA A 28 -2.68 -12.12 -3.78
CA ALA A 28 -3.41 -11.67 -4.97
C ALA A 28 -3.64 -10.14 -4.97
N LYS A 29 -3.89 -9.54 -3.80
CA LYS A 29 -3.98 -8.08 -3.65
C LYS A 29 -2.62 -7.40 -3.83
N GLU A 30 -1.54 -7.96 -3.27
CA GLU A 30 -0.18 -7.42 -3.47
C GLU A 30 0.20 -7.38 -4.95
N ASN A 31 -0.07 -8.47 -5.68
CA ASN A 31 0.24 -8.56 -7.09
C ASN A 31 -0.52 -7.51 -7.92
N ARG A 32 -1.78 -7.23 -7.61
CA ARG A 32 -2.56 -6.18 -8.29
C ARG A 32 -2.02 -4.78 -8.02
N VAL A 33 -1.66 -4.49 -6.76
CA VAL A 33 -1.08 -3.19 -6.37
C VAL A 33 0.29 -3.02 -7.02
N SER A 34 1.15 -4.03 -6.90
CA SER A 34 2.48 -4.05 -7.51
C SER A 34 2.42 -3.84 -9.02
N ALA A 35 1.49 -4.50 -9.72
CA ALA A 35 1.28 -4.31 -11.15
C ALA A 35 0.80 -2.89 -11.50
N ALA A 36 -0.11 -2.29 -10.71
CA ALA A 36 -0.56 -0.91 -10.93
C ALA A 36 0.59 0.10 -10.71
N VAL A 37 1.34 -0.07 -9.63
CA VAL A 37 2.50 0.76 -9.28
C VAL A 37 3.59 0.64 -10.35
N SER A 38 3.92 -0.58 -10.77
CA SER A 38 4.93 -0.83 -11.80
C SER A 38 4.53 -0.23 -13.15
N ARG A 39 3.24 -0.29 -13.54
CA ARG A 39 2.74 0.36 -14.76
C ARG A 39 2.84 1.88 -14.69
N ALA A 40 2.64 2.45 -13.50
CA ALA A 40 2.86 3.88 -13.26
C ALA A 40 4.36 4.25 -13.15
N GLY A 41 5.29 3.29 -13.28
CA GLY A 41 6.73 3.53 -13.15
C GLY A 41 7.22 3.71 -11.72
N GLY A 42 6.40 3.32 -10.74
CA GLY A 42 6.77 3.31 -9.34
C GLY A 42 7.47 2.01 -8.92
N ARG A 43 8.09 2.06 -7.74
CA ARG A 43 8.67 0.90 -7.06
C ARG A 43 7.92 0.70 -5.75
N MET A 44 7.63 -0.54 -5.43
CA MET A 44 6.95 -0.90 -4.19
C MET A 44 7.96 -1.51 -3.22
N GLY A 45 8.08 -0.91 -2.05
CA GLY A 45 8.71 -1.51 -0.88
C GLY A 45 7.63 -1.88 0.14
N SER A 46 7.72 -3.07 0.71
CA SER A 46 6.91 -3.44 1.87
C SER A 46 7.82 -3.51 3.10
N ILE A 47 7.28 -3.12 4.25
CA ILE A 47 7.75 -3.64 5.53
C ILE A 47 6.74 -4.75 5.86
N PRO A 48 6.98 -5.99 5.43
CA PRO A 48 5.99 -7.06 5.60
C PRO A 48 5.92 -7.40 7.08
N PHE A 49 4.75 -7.16 7.67
CA PHE A 49 4.41 -7.67 9.00
C PHE A 49 3.04 -8.35 8.92
N TRP A 50 2.85 -9.29 7.99
CA TRP A 50 1.70 -10.20 8.04
C TRP A 50 1.89 -11.16 9.24
N PRO A 51 0.88 -11.38 10.10
CA PRO A 51 -0.53 -10.97 9.99
C PRO A 51 -0.89 -9.64 10.68
N ILE A 52 0.08 -8.90 11.21
CA ILE A 52 -0.11 -7.79 12.16
C ILE A 52 -0.27 -6.40 11.47
N GLY A 53 -0.03 -6.32 10.17
CA GLY A 53 -0.28 -5.14 9.33
C GLY A 53 0.98 -4.69 8.59
N ALA A 54 0.91 -4.59 7.27
CA ALA A 54 2.01 -4.09 6.45
C ALA A 54 1.77 -2.61 6.11
N GLU A 55 2.75 -1.76 6.43
CA GLU A 55 2.84 -0.42 5.84
C GLU A 55 3.56 -0.56 4.50
N TYR A 56 2.87 -0.19 3.42
CA TYR A 56 3.44 -0.23 2.09
C TYR A 56 3.98 1.13 1.72
N ARG A 57 5.21 1.17 1.23
CA ARG A 57 5.88 2.38 0.78
C ARG A 57 6.07 2.29 -0.73
N ILE A 58 5.33 3.12 -1.45
CA ILE A 58 5.41 3.21 -2.91
C ILE A 58 6.25 4.44 -3.24
N THR A 59 7.28 4.29 -4.06
CA THR A 59 8.16 5.38 -4.48
C THR A 59 8.01 5.64 -5.97
N PHE A 60 7.81 6.89 -6.38
CA PHE A 60 7.79 7.34 -7.77
C PHE A 60 8.96 8.29 -8.04
N PRO A 61 9.77 8.06 -9.09
CA PRO A 61 10.88 8.93 -9.45
C PRO A 61 10.46 10.14 -10.32
N ARG A 62 9.16 10.28 -10.60
CA ARG A 62 8.60 11.31 -11.48
C ARG A 62 7.18 11.70 -11.08
N ALA A 63 6.71 12.82 -11.59
CA ALA A 63 5.31 13.20 -11.52
C ALA A 63 4.43 12.17 -12.25
N LEU A 64 3.24 11.97 -11.70
CA LEU A 64 2.22 11.08 -12.27
C LEU A 64 1.14 11.90 -12.96
N THR A 65 0.65 11.40 -14.08
CA THR A 65 -0.54 11.98 -14.72
C THR A 65 -1.78 11.76 -13.85
N VAL A 66 -2.84 12.53 -14.07
CA VAL A 66 -4.13 12.37 -13.39
C VAL A 66 -4.66 10.94 -13.53
N GLU A 67 -4.51 10.31 -14.69
CA GLU A 67 -4.91 8.93 -14.93
C GLU A 67 -4.09 7.95 -14.07
N GLN A 68 -2.77 8.11 -14.02
CA GLN A 68 -1.88 7.31 -13.18
C GLN A 68 -2.17 7.48 -11.69
N LEU A 69 -2.47 8.71 -11.24
CA LEU A 69 -2.87 8.99 -9.86
C LEU A 69 -4.18 8.28 -9.51
N ASN A 70 -5.16 8.25 -10.41
CA ASN A 70 -6.43 7.55 -10.19
C ASN A 70 -6.25 6.03 -10.11
N ASP A 71 -5.40 5.46 -10.96
CA ASP A 71 -5.12 4.03 -10.93
C ASP A 71 -4.38 3.62 -9.65
N VAL A 72 -3.43 4.43 -9.19
CA VAL A 72 -2.75 4.25 -7.91
C VAL A 72 -3.73 4.40 -6.74
N ALA A 73 -4.64 5.38 -6.78
CA ALA A 73 -5.67 5.57 -5.75
C ALA A 73 -6.60 4.36 -5.64
N LYS A 74 -7.07 3.83 -6.78
CA LYS A 74 -7.91 2.63 -6.85
C LYS A 74 -7.15 1.42 -6.31
N ALA A 75 -5.91 1.22 -6.73
CA ALA A 75 -5.08 0.10 -6.25
C ALA A 75 -4.87 0.18 -4.73
N ASN A 76 -4.58 1.37 -4.20
CA ASN A 76 -4.30 1.57 -2.78
C ASN A 76 -5.55 1.47 -1.89
N SER A 77 -6.74 1.74 -2.43
CA SER A 77 -8.01 1.53 -1.72
C SER A 77 -8.25 0.07 -1.28
N LEU A 78 -7.50 -0.88 -1.86
CA LEU A 78 -7.55 -2.31 -1.52
C LEU A 78 -6.71 -2.66 -0.28
N ARG A 79 -5.98 -1.69 0.29
CA ARG A 79 -5.07 -1.84 1.44
C ARG A 79 -5.40 -0.79 2.51
N GLY A 80 -4.86 -0.99 3.72
CA GLY A 80 -4.98 -0.06 4.84
C GLY A 80 -4.09 1.18 4.64
N SER A 81 -3.02 1.30 5.42
CA SER A 81 -2.11 2.45 5.33
C SER A 81 -1.10 2.28 4.19
N VAL A 82 -1.12 3.20 3.22
CA VAL A 82 -0.15 3.26 2.12
C VAL A 82 0.56 4.61 2.12
N GLY A 83 1.89 4.56 2.25
CA GLY A 83 2.79 5.70 2.05
C GLY A 83 3.20 5.80 0.59
N ILE A 84 2.96 6.95 -0.04
CA ILE A 84 3.38 7.25 -1.42
C ILE A 84 4.45 8.35 -1.35
N ALA A 85 5.59 8.12 -1.97
CA ALA A 85 6.74 9.01 -1.93
C ALA A 85 7.19 9.38 -3.34
N PHE A 86 7.31 10.67 -3.62
CA PHE A 86 7.92 11.17 -4.85
C PHE A 86 9.40 11.47 -4.57
N VAL A 87 10.31 10.66 -5.12
CA VAL A 87 11.74 10.67 -4.82
C VAL A 87 12.48 11.42 -5.93
N ASP A 88 13.31 12.40 -5.55
CA ASP A 88 14.14 13.20 -6.45
C ASP A 88 13.34 13.84 -7.60
N CYS A 89 12.07 14.12 -7.34
CA CYS A 89 11.14 14.73 -8.28
C CYS A 89 10.62 16.04 -7.72
N GLU A 90 10.74 17.10 -8.52
CA GLU A 90 10.03 18.35 -8.29
C GLU A 90 8.59 18.20 -8.81
N LEU A 91 7.61 18.43 -7.94
CA LEU A 91 6.22 18.60 -8.36
C LEU A 91 5.92 20.09 -8.32
N SER A 92 5.32 20.61 -9.40
CA SER A 92 4.72 21.93 -9.42
C SER A 92 3.60 22.06 -8.38
N ASP A 93 3.16 23.28 -8.11
CA ASP A 93 2.06 23.54 -7.18
C ASP A 93 0.75 22.89 -7.66
N GLU A 94 0.49 22.91 -8.97
CA GLU A 94 -0.70 22.27 -9.55
C GLU A 94 -0.63 20.74 -9.43
N GLU A 95 0.51 20.13 -9.78
CA GLU A 95 0.70 18.68 -9.62
C GLU A 95 0.61 18.26 -8.16
N THR A 96 1.13 19.08 -7.25
CA THR A 96 1.02 18.85 -5.81
C THR A 96 -0.44 18.91 -5.37
N ARG A 97 -1.22 19.89 -5.84
CA ARG A 97 -2.65 20.01 -5.52
C ARG A 97 -3.44 18.80 -6.05
N GLN A 98 -3.22 18.42 -7.30
CA GLN A 98 -3.89 17.27 -7.92
C GLN A 98 -3.55 15.95 -7.23
N THR A 99 -2.26 15.74 -6.93
CA THR A 99 -1.77 14.57 -6.18
C THR A 99 -2.48 14.47 -4.83
N ARG A 100 -2.58 15.58 -4.08
CA ARG A 100 -3.27 15.62 -2.79
C ARG A 100 -4.77 15.32 -2.93
N GLN A 101 -5.44 15.89 -3.92
CA GLN A 101 -6.86 15.71 -4.12
C GLN A 101 -7.21 14.25 -4.45
N ILE A 102 -6.46 13.64 -5.36
CA ILE A 102 -6.72 12.26 -5.82
C ILE A 102 -6.28 11.24 -4.76
N LEU A 103 -5.13 11.46 -4.11
CA LEU A 103 -4.55 10.55 -3.12
C LEU A 103 -4.87 10.94 -1.68
N HIS A 104 -6.01 11.60 -1.42
CA HIS A 104 -6.41 12.11 -0.10
C HIS A 104 -6.50 11.04 1.00
N LYS A 105 -6.64 9.76 0.64
CA LYS A 105 -6.65 8.62 1.58
C LYS A 105 -5.27 8.01 1.82
N CYS A 106 -4.23 8.45 1.11
CA CYS A 106 -2.87 7.93 1.22
C CYS A 106 -1.97 8.93 1.96
N HIS A 107 -0.93 8.42 2.62
CA HIS A 107 0.11 9.27 3.18
C HIS A 107 1.07 9.68 2.08
N VAL A 108 1.00 10.92 1.61
CA VAL A 108 1.87 11.37 0.50
C VAL A 108 3.08 12.13 1.03
N PHE A 109 4.25 11.81 0.49
CA PHE A 109 5.55 12.38 0.84
C PHE A 109 6.28 12.83 -0.43
N ARG A 110 7.10 13.87 -0.29
CA ARG A 110 8.16 14.23 -1.22
C ARG A 110 9.50 13.90 -0.55
N VAL A 111 10.41 13.28 -1.28
CA VAL A 111 11.75 12.95 -0.80
C VAL A 111 12.76 13.72 -1.63
N GLN A 112 13.49 14.63 -0.97
CA GLN A 112 14.58 15.43 -1.57
C GLN A 112 15.80 15.31 -0.67
N ASP A 113 16.96 14.97 -1.24
CA ASP A 113 18.22 14.78 -0.51
C ASP A 113 18.09 13.81 0.69
N GLY A 114 17.29 12.75 0.52
CA GLY A 114 16.99 11.77 1.57
C GLY A 114 16.06 12.26 2.69
N LYS A 115 15.60 13.51 2.66
CA LYS A 115 14.65 14.08 3.64
C LYS A 115 13.21 13.81 3.21
N TRP A 116 12.43 13.25 4.13
CA TRP A 116 11.02 12.93 3.92
C TRP A 116 10.14 14.12 4.31
N LEU A 117 9.64 14.85 3.32
CA LEU A 117 8.72 15.97 3.49
C LEU A 117 7.30 15.47 3.29
N ARG A 118 6.49 15.44 4.35
CA ARG A 118 5.08 15.10 4.20
C ARG A 118 4.40 16.19 3.38
N LEU A 119 3.72 15.80 2.31
CA LEU A 119 2.79 16.69 1.63
C LEU A 119 1.55 16.75 2.53
N SER A 120 1.60 17.56 3.60
CA SER A 120 0.48 17.64 4.54
C SER A 120 -0.78 18.09 3.80
N ALA A 121 -1.88 17.42 4.10
CA ALA A 121 -3.18 18.05 4.00
C ALA A 121 -3.22 19.07 5.13
N ASP A 122 -3.10 20.36 4.82
CA ASP A 122 -3.62 21.34 5.75
C ASP A 122 -5.09 21.00 5.95
N HIS A 123 -5.43 20.66 7.19
CA HIS A 123 -6.78 20.81 7.69
C HIS A 123 -7.10 22.31 7.58
N GLN A 124 -7.61 22.74 6.43
CA GLN A 124 -8.51 23.88 6.43
C GLN A 124 -9.81 23.39 7.06
N LYS A 125 -10.03 23.90 8.28
CA LYS A 125 -11.19 23.75 9.15
C LYS A 125 -12.53 23.62 8.42
#